data_AF-R1CTJ6-F1
#
_entry.id   AF-R1CTJ6-F1
#
_cell.length_a   1.000
_cell.length_b   1.000
_cell.length_c   1.000
_cell.angle_alpha   90.00
_cell.angle_beta   90.00
_cell.angle_gamma   90.00
#
_symmetry.space_group_name_H-M   'P 1'
#
loop_
_entity.id
_entity.type
_entity.pdbx_description
1 polymer ?
#
loop_
_entity_poly.entity_id
_entity_poly.type
_entity_poly.pdbx_seq_one_letter_code
_entity_poly.pdbx_strand_id
1 'polypeptide(L)'
;MAARPEPPRGALRFLCSPGRPPVPADDQWLPAGLVPHMLAILLAVPSTSCSAMQTLTLRSSKDQMPVVGLGLWKVPRETTADAVVDAIKAGYRHFDCACDYGNEAEVGAGLRRAIAEGLVTREQLWVTTKLWNTYHAPEHVLPALRRSLSDLGLEYVDLFLMHFPLAQRFALLRDLLASATQPPSVELHPYNQQPKLVRFAAQHGIADLAPPSLHSPDVID
;
A
#
# COMPACT_ATOMS: atom_id res chain seq x y z
N MET A 1 -1.99 61.72 14.81
CA MET A 1 -2.37 60.32 15.10
C MET A 1 -3.73 60.32 15.76
N ALA A 2 -4.80 60.14 14.97
CA ALA A 2 -6.16 60.04 15.50
C ALA A 2 -6.48 58.55 15.77
N ALA A 3 -6.99 58.26 16.96
CA ALA A 3 -7.35 56.93 17.41
C ALA A 3 -8.47 56.33 16.55
N ARG A 4 -8.35 55.04 16.19
CA ARG A 4 -9.40 54.30 15.49
C ARG A 4 -10.54 53.97 16.48
N PRO A 5 -11.81 54.04 16.06
CA PRO A 5 -12.93 53.65 16.91
C PRO A 5 -12.93 52.14 17.15
N GLU A 6 -13.22 51.74 18.39
CA GLU A 6 -13.41 50.35 18.83
C GLU A 6 -14.69 49.74 18.23
N PRO A 7 -14.70 48.45 17.84
CA PRO A 7 -15.87 47.80 17.27
C PRO A 7 -16.92 47.46 18.35
N PRO A 8 -18.23 47.49 18.02
CA PRO A 8 -19.28 47.08 18.94
C PRO A 8 -19.23 45.58 19.26
N ARG A 9 -19.63 45.20 20.49
CA ARG A 9 -19.64 43.82 20.99
C ARG A 9 -20.47 42.91 20.08
N GLY A 10 -19.85 41.84 19.56
CA GLY A 10 -20.48 40.83 18.70
C GLY A 10 -20.01 40.83 17.24
N ALA A 11 -19.08 41.70 16.84
CA ALA A 11 -18.55 41.74 15.48
C ALA A 11 -17.46 40.67 15.25
N LEU A 12 -17.73 39.69 14.37
CA LEU A 12 -16.73 38.75 13.86
C LEU A 12 -15.96 39.39 12.70
N ARG A 13 -14.64 39.48 12.83
CA ARG A 13 -13.73 39.98 11.80
C ARG A 13 -13.50 38.88 10.75
N PHE A 14 -14.07 39.05 9.56
CA PHE A 14 -13.68 38.23 8.41
C PHE A 14 -12.28 38.64 7.95
N LEU A 15 -11.29 37.77 8.18
CA LEU A 15 -9.99 37.85 7.53
C LEU A 15 -10.16 37.33 6.09
N CYS A 16 -10.33 38.24 5.14
CA CYS A 16 -10.28 37.91 3.73
C CYS A 16 -8.80 37.79 3.32
N SER A 17 -8.41 36.62 2.81
CA SER A 17 -7.10 36.40 2.19
C SER A 17 -6.86 37.36 1.01
N PRO A 18 -5.62 37.81 0.76
CA PRO A 18 -5.32 38.79 -0.28
C PRO A 18 -5.53 38.18 -1.68
N GLY A 19 -6.35 38.83 -2.51
CA GLY A 19 -6.50 38.40 -3.92
C GLY A 19 -7.75 38.83 -4.71
N ARG A 20 -8.59 39.78 -4.25
CA ARG A 20 -9.70 40.33 -5.07
C ARG A 20 -9.58 41.84 -5.30
N PRO A 21 -10.10 42.36 -6.44
CA PRO A 21 -9.94 43.76 -6.84
C PRO A 21 -10.73 44.71 -5.93
N PRO A 22 -10.39 46.01 -5.91
CA PRO A 22 -10.94 46.95 -4.95
C PRO A 22 -12.42 47.23 -5.23
N VAL A 23 -13.23 47.23 -4.17
CA VAL A 23 -14.60 47.76 -4.19
C VAL A 23 -14.51 49.29 -4.10
N PRO A 24 -15.34 50.07 -4.82
CA PRO A 24 -15.35 51.52 -4.71
C PRO A 24 -15.66 51.97 -3.28
N ALA A 25 -14.94 52.98 -2.81
CA ALA A 25 -15.19 53.64 -1.54
C ALA A 25 -16.40 54.58 -1.66
N ASP A 26 -17.13 54.66 -0.54
CA ASP A 26 -18.08 55.71 -0.15
C ASP A 26 -19.58 55.52 -0.49
N ASP A 27 -20.30 55.24 0.60
CA ASP A 27 -21.61 55.79 0.98
C ASP A 27 -22.81 55.69 0.03
N GLN A 28 -23.55 54.59 0.14
CA GLN A 28 -25.00 54.60 -0.06
C GLN A 28 -25.67 53.54 0.81
N TRP A 29 -26.29 54.00 1.90
CA TRP A 29 -27.25 53.22 2.68
C TRP A 29 -28.54 53.08 1.86
N LEU A 30 -28.96 51.86 1.55
CA LEU A 30 -30.27 51.60 0.94
C LEU A 30 -31.38 51.76 2.01
N PRO A 31 -32.51 52.43 1.70
CA PRO A 31 -33.58 52.65 2.66
C PRO A 31 -34.28 51.34 3.02
N ALA A 32 -34.65 51.22 4.30
CA ALA A 32 -35.35 50.07 4.85
C ALA A 32 -36.75 49.94 4.23
N GLY A 33 -36.94 48.90 3.43
CA GLY A 33 -38.26 48.45 3.01
C GLY A 33 -38.30 47.89 1.59
N LEU A 34 -37.94 46.62 1.42
CA LEU A 34 -38.55 45.72 0.42
C LEU A 34 -38.03 44.27 0.60
N VAL A 35 -38.87 43.43 1.22
CA VAL A 35 -39.20 42.02 0.87
C VAL A 35 -38.10 40.92 0.83
N PRO A 36 -38.47 39.62 0.96
CA PRO A 36 -37.83 38.68 1.87
C PRO A 36 -37.15 37.57 1.07
N HIS A 37 -35.86 37.67 0.79
CA HIS A 37 -35.13 36.64 0.02
C HIS A 37 -33.81 36.19 0.65
N MET A 38 -33.51 36.59 1.89
CA MET A 38 -32.27 36.21 2.58
C MET A 38 -32.41 35.02 3.56
N LEU A 39 -33.42 34.18 3.39
CA LEU A 39 -33.47 32.85 4.03
C LEU A 39 -33.36 31.70 3.01
N ALA A 40 -32.70 31.96 1.87
CA ALA A 40 -32.41 30.96 0.85
C ALA A 40 -30.89 30.77 0.60
N ILE A 41 -30.04 31.36 1.45
CA ILE A 41 -28.57 31.19 1.39
C ILE A 41 -28.07 30.72 2.76
N LEU A 42 -28.66 29.63 3.27
CA LEU A 42 -28.07 28.86 4.38
C LEU A 42 -28.39 27.35 4.29
N LEU A 43 -28.73 26.84 3.10
CA LEU A 43 -28.99 25.41 2.84
C LEU A 43 -28.39 24.92 1.51
N ALA A 44 -27.28 25.50 1.09
CA ALA A 44 -26.51 24.98 -0.04
C ALA A 44 -25.02 25.15 0.22
N VAL A 45 -24.52 24.54 1.29
CA VAL A 45 -23.20 23.92 1.16
C VAL A 45 -23.47 22.76 0.21
N PRO A 46 -23.00 22.77 -1.05
CA PRO A 46 -23.08 21.58 -1.86
C PRO A 46 -22.42 20.48 -1.03
N SER A 47 -23.21 19.48 -0.67
CA SER A 47 -22.73 18.17 -0.23
C SER A 47 -21.47 17.93 -1.04
N THR A 48 -20.34 17.76 -0.35
CA THR A 48 -19.08 17.41 -1.00
C THR A 48 -19.40 16.38 -2.05
N SER A 49 -19.31 16.79 -3.32
CA SER A 49 -19.41 15.88 -4.44
C SER A 49 -18.40 14.79 -4.11
N CYS A 50 -18.90 13.59 -3.85
CA CYS A 50 -18.07 12.41 -3.78
C CYS A 50 -17.47 12.32 -5.19
N SER A 51 -16.31 12.95 -5.40
CA SER A 51 -15.62 12.87 -6.69
C SER A 51 -15.28 11.42 -6.85
N ALA A 52 -16.10 10.69 -7.61
CA ALA A 52 -15.82 9.32 -7.99
C ALA A 52 -14.37 9.29 -8.47
N MET A 53 -13.60 8.34 -7.95
CA MET A 53 -12.20 8.17 -8.31
C MET A 53 -12.09 8.06 -9.82
N GLN A 54 -11.24 8.88 -10.45
CA GLN A 54 -11.04 8.81 -11.90
C GLN A 54 -10.48 7.43 -12.26
N THR A 55 -10.97 6.86 -13.37
CA THR A 55 -10.54 5.57 -13.89
C THR A 55 -10.00 5.70 -15.31
N LEU A 56 -9.12 4.77 -15.69
CA LEU A 56 -8.69 4.53 -17.05
C LEU A 56 -9.28 3.21 -17.54
N THR A 57 -9.76 3.22 -18.78
CA THR A 57 -10.23 1.99 -19.44
C THR A 57 -9.03 1.25 -20.02
N LEU A 58 -8.80 0.02 -19.55
CA LEU A 58 -7.73 -0.82 -20.10
C LEU A 58 -8.07 -1.22 -21.54
N ARG A 59 -7.09 -1.12 -22.44
CA ARG A 59 -7.31 -1.40 -23.86
C ARG A 59 -7.70 -2.86 -24.10
N SER A 60 -7.03 -3.78 -23.41
CA SER A 60 -7.14 -5.23 -23.57
C SER A 60 -8.46 -5.77 -23.00
N SER A 61 -8.76 -5.49 -21.74
CA SER A 61 -9.91 -6.05 -21.03
C SER A 61 -11.15 -5.15 -21.00
N LYS A 62 -11.00 -3.85 -21.25
CA LYS A 62 -12.03 -2.80 -21.06
C LYS A 62 -12.41 -2.52 -19.59
N ASP A 63 -11.69 -3.10 -18.64
CA ASP A 63 -11.92 -2.84 -17.22
C ASP A 63 -11.55 -1.39 -16.85
N GLN A 64 -12.19 -0.90 -15.79
CA GLN A 64 -11.99 0.45 -15.25
C GLN A 64 -10.97 0.42 -14.12
N MET A 65 -9.71 0.77 -14.43
CA MET A 65 -8.63 0.81 -13.46
C MET A 65 -8.56 2.20 -12.79
N PRO A 66 -8.59 2.31 -11.45
CA PRO A 66 -8.41 3.59 -10.79
C PRO A 66 -7.03 4.21 -11.06
N VAL A 67 -7.01 5.50 -11.38
CA VAL A 67 -5.77 6.21 -11.78
C VAL A 67 -4.79 6.43 -10.64
N VAL A 68 -5.30 6.51 -9.41
CA VAL A 68 -4.50 6.61 -8.20
C VAL A 68 -4.59 5.30 -7.44
N GLY A 69 -3.44 4.70 -7.18
CA GLY A 69 -3.31 3.51 -6.35
C GLY A 69 -2.27 3.69 -5.25
N LEU A 70 -2.40 2.89 -4.21
CA LEU A 70 -1.43 2.79 -3.13
C LEU A 70 -0.38 1.74 -3.49
N GLY A 71 0.88 2.16 -3.60
CA GLY A 71 2.02 1.24 -3.74
C GLY A 71 2.41 0.65 -2.40
N LEU A 72 2.57 -0.68 -2.34
CA LEU A 72 2.86 -1.41 -1.10
C LEU A 72 4.30 -1.90 -0.99
N TRP A 73 5.18 -1.44 -1.88
CA TRP A 73 6.61 -1.70 -1.77
C TRP A 73 7.20 -1.01 -0.53
N LYS A 74 7.96 -1.76 0.26
CA LYS A 74 8.63 -1.31 1.50
C LYS A 74 7.70 -0.84 2.62
N VAL A 75 6.40 -1.15 2.54
CA VAL A 75 5.52 -0.97 3.69
C VAL A 75 5.79 -2.12 4.68
N PRO A 76 6.17 -1.83 5.93
CA PRO A 76 6.43 -2.86 6.94
C PRO A 76 5.21 -3.74 7.15
N ARG A 77 5.41 -5.05 7.37
CA ARG A 77 4.31 -6.02 7.54
C ARG A 77 3.40 -5.60 8.69
N GLU A 78 4.00 -5.15 9.78
CA GLU A 78 3.36 -4.79 11.04
C GLU A 78 2.35 -3.65 10.86
N THR A 79 2.55 -2.77 9.87
CA THR A 79 1.68 -1.61 9.60
C THR A 79 0.89 -1.74 8.31
N THR A 80 1.14 -2.77 7.49
CA THR A 80 0.54 -2.93 6.16
C THR A 80 -0.99 -3.04 6.23
N ALA A 81 -1.52 -3.84 7.16
CA ALA A 81 -2.98 -4.02 7.26
C ALA A 81 -3.71 -2.73 7.66
N ASP A 82 -3.11 -1.93 8.55
CA ASP A 82 -3.64 -0.63 8.97
C ASP A 82 -3.55 0.40 7.84
N ALA A 83 -2.40 0.46 7.15
CA ALA A 83 -2.23 1.32 5.99
C ALA A 83 -3.26 1.05 4.89
N VAL A 84 -3.59 -0.23 4.64
CA VAL A 84 -4.63 -0.61 3.67
C VAL A 84 -6.01 -0.09 4.09
N VAL A 85 -6.40 -0.28 5.35
CA VAL A 85 -7.71 0.19 5.85
C VAL A 85 -7.80 1.71 5.83
N ASP A 86 -6.76 2.40 6.27
CA ASP A 86 -6.72 3.86 6.27
C ASP A 86 -6.78 4.43 4.86
N ALA A 87 -6.10 3.78 3.90
CA ALA A 87 -6.19 4.15 2.49
C ALA A 87 -7.62 3.97 1.96
N ILE A 88 -8.30 2.86 2.30
CA ILE A 88 -9.71 2.65 1.91
C ILE A 88 -10.61 3.75 2.46
N LYS A 89 -10.43 4.12 3.74
CA LYS A 89 -11.15 5.22 4.39
C LYS A 89 -10.86 6.57 3.74
N ALA A 90 -9.62 6.79 3.30
CA ALA A 90 -9.22 7.97 2.54
C ALA A 90 -9.71 7.96 1.08
N GLY A 91 -10.36 6.89 0.63
CA GLY A 91 -10.98 6.77 -0.68
C GLY A 91 -10.19 5.94 -1.69
N TYR A 92 -9.01 5.42 -1.36
CA TYR A 92 -8.23 4.54 -2.26
C TYR A 92 -9.02 3.30 -2.64
N ARG A 93 -8.97 2.96 -3.93
CA ARG A 93 -9.56 1.73 -4.46
C ARG A 93 -8.57 0.85 -5.20
N HIS A 94 -7.37 1.34 -5.51
CA HIS A 94 -6.33 0.56 -6.18
C HIS A 94 -5.16 0.27 -5.22
N PHE A 95 -4.79 -1.01 -5.10
CA PHE A 95 -3.66 -1.51 -4.31
C PHE A 95 -2.65 -2.23 -5.20
N ASP A 96 -1.43 -1.71 -5.25
CA ASP A 96 -0.33 -2.28 -6.03
C ASP A 96 0.59 -3.12 -5.13
N CYS A 97 0.45 -4.43 -5.28
CA CYS A 97 1.16 -5.47 -4.52
C CYS A 97 2.21 -6.16 -5.40
N ALA A 98 3.01 -7.03 -4.80
CA ALA A 98 3.83 -8.02 -5.49
C ALA A 98 4.23 -9.11 -4.50
N CYS A 99 4.37 -10.35 -4.97
CA CYS A 99 4.87 -11.45 -4.13
C CYS A 99 6.25 -11.15 -3.50
N ASP A 100 7.10 -10.41 -4.22
CA ASP A 100 8.44 -10.00 -3.75
C ASP A 100 8.42 -8.98 -2.60
N TYR A 101 7.35 -8.20 -2.46
CA TYR A 101 7.25 -7.23 -1.36
C TYR A 101 7.09 -7.93 -0.01
N GLY A 102 6.68 -9.21 -0.04
CA GLY A 102 6.65 -10.08 1.12
C GLY A 102 5.57 -9.70 2.14
N ASN A 103 4.62 -8.83 1.81
CA ASN A 103 3.58 -8.34 2.70
C ASN A 103 2.14 -8.62 2.20
N GLU A 104 1.98 -9.46 1.16
CA GLU A 104 0.65 -9.77 0.57
C GLU A 104 -0.35 -10.35 1.59
N ALA A 105 0.13 -11.11 2.58
CA ALA A 105 -0.71 -11.66 3.64
C ALA A 105 -1.36 -10.55 4.49
N GLU A 106 -0.58 -9.53 4.83
CA GLU A 106 -1.02 -8.39 5.61
C GLU A 106 -1.90 -7.44 4.79
N VAL A 107 -1.64 -7.32 3.47
CA VAL A 107 -2.58 -6.65 2.55
C VAL A 107 -3.93 -7.33 2.59
N GLY A 108 -3.94 -8.66 2.41
CA GLY A 108 -5.15 -9.47 2.46
C GLY A 108 -5.92 -9.31 3.77
N ALA A 109 -5.21 -9.25 4.91
CA ALA A 109 -5.81 -8.99 6.21
C ALA A 109 -6.49 -7.61 6.27
N GLY A 110 -5.83 -6.56 5.77
CA GLY A 110 -6.40 -5.22 5.68
C GLY A 110 -7.65 -5.16 4.80
N LEU A 111 -7.61 -5.78 3.61
CA LEU A 111 -8.75 -5.83 2.69
C LEU A 111 -9.94 -6.57 3.31
N ARG A 112 -9.72 -7.76 3.90
CA ARG A 112 -10.79 -8.52 4.57
C ARG A 112 -11.41 -7.74 5.72
N ARG A 113 -10.60 -7.04 6.52
CA ARG A 113 -11.08 -6.19 7.62
C ARG A 113 -11.96 -5.06 7.09
N ALA A 114 -11.53 -4.33 6.05
CA ALA A 114 -12.32 -3.25 5.47
C ALA A 114 -13.65 -3.74 4.86
N ILE A 115 -13.65 -4.92 4.23
CA ILE A 115 -14.87 -5.54 3.69
C ILE A 115 -15.81 -5.96 4.82
N ALA A 116 -15.29 -6.59 5.88
CA ALA A 116 -16.08 -7.02 7.04
C ALA A 116 -16.70 -5.82 7.79
N GLU A 117 -15.99 -4.69 7.85
CA GLU A 117 -16.48 -3.42 8.40
C GLU A 117 -17.48 -2.70 7.47
N GLY A 118 -17.71 -3.22 6.25
CA GLY A 118 -18.65 -2.63 5.29
C GLY A 118 -18.14 -1.34 4.63
N LEU A 119 -16.83 -1.06 4.68
CA LEU A 119 -16.25 0.15 4.08
C LEU A 119 -16.25 0.09 2.55
N VAL A 120 -16.11 -1.11 2.00
CA VAL A 120 -16.05 -1.42 0.56
C VAL A 120 -16.50 -2.86 0.30
N THR A 121 -16.87 -3.15 -0.95
CA THR A 121 -16.99 -4.54 -1.44
C THR A 121 -15.75 -4.93 -2.26
N ARG A 122 -15.56 -6.23 -2.51
CA ARG A 122 -14.41 -6.71 -3.29
C ARG A 122 -14.38 -6.12 -4.69
N GLU A 123 -15.53 -5.95 -5.32
CA GLU A 123 -15.69 -5.48 -6.71
C GLU A 123 -15.39 -3.99 -6.85
N GLN A 124 -15.40 -3.24 -5.74
CA GLN A 124 -14.99 -1.83 -5.73
C GLN A 124 -13.48 -1.66 -5.66
N LEU A 125 -12.73 -2.74 -5.43
CA LEU A 125 -11.28 -2.71 -5.25
C LEU A 125 -10.59 -3.23 -6.51
N TRP A 126 -9.51 -2.56 -6.86
CA TRP A 126 -8.55 -2.98 -7.87
C TRP A 126 -7.27 -3.46 -7.19
N VAL A 127 -6.97 -4.74 -7.28
CA VAL A 127 -5.78 -5.35 -6.68
C VAL A 127 -4.86 -5.83 -7.79
N THR A 128 -3.67 -5.24 -7.84
CA THR A 128 -2.60 -5.63 -8.76
C THR A 128 -1.55 -6.44 -8.00
N THR A 129 -1.09 -7.56 -8.56
CA THR A 129 0.13 -8.25 -8.07
C THR A 129 1.07 -8.63 -9.23
N LYS A 130 2.27 -9.08 -8.90
CA LYS A 130 3.38 -9.24 -9.87
C LYS A 130 4.06 -10.59 -9.69
N LEU A 131 4.28 -11.28 -10.80
CA LEU A 131 5.07 -12.50 -10.93
C LEU A 131 6.55 -12.17 -10.80
N TRP A 132 7.22 -12.75 -9.79
CA TRP A 132 8.65 -12.55 -9.61
C TRP A 132 9.50 -13.31 -10.64
N ASN A 133 10.71 -12.81 -10.85
CA ASN A 133 11.65 -13.20 -11.90
C ASN A 133 12.00 -14.70 -11.90
N THR A 134 11.93 -15.36 -10.75
CA THR A 134 12.20 -16.81 -10.62
C THR A 134 11.05 -17.70 -11.11
N TYR A 135 9.89 -17.13 -11.45
CA TYR A 135 8.67 -17.90 -11.78
C TYR A 135 8.22 -17.74 -13.25
N HIS A 136 9.09 -17.26 -14.14
CA HIS A 136 8.75 -17.06 -15.56
C HIS A 136 8.61 -18.35 -16.37
N ALA A 137 9.10 -19.48 -15.86
CA ALA A 137 8.85 -20.77 -16.50
C ALA A 137 7.33 -21.07 -16.49
N PRO A 138 6.72 -21.47 -17.61
CA PRO A 138 5.26 -21.62 -17.72
C PRO A 138 4.62 -22.47 -16.60
N GLU A 139 5.31 -23.54 -16.20
CA GLU A 139 4.90 -24.45 -15.13
C GLU A 139 4.87 -23.79 -13.74
N HIS A 140 5.61 -22.70 -13.53
CA HIS A 140 5.70 -21.98 -12.27
C HIS A 140 4.74 -20.79 -12.15
N VAL A 141 4.22 -20.28 -13.27
CA VAL A 141 3.34 -19.10 -13.30
C VAL A 141 2.06 -19.33 -12.50
N LEU A 142 1.36 -20.44 -12.77
CA LEU A 142 0.09 -20.74 -12.10
C LEU A 142 0.27 -21.03 -10.60
N PRO A 143 1.26 -21.81 -10.14
CA PRO A 143 1.58 -21.93 -8.72
C PRO A 143 1.89 -20.59 -8.03
N ALA A 144 2.64 -19.70 -8.69
CA ALA A 144 2.97 -18.39 -8.13
C ALA A 144 1.72 -17.51 -7.97
N LEU A 145 0.84 -17.47 -8.97
CA LEU A 145 -0.44 -16.76 -8.86
C LEU A 145 -1.31 -17.32 -7.74
N ARG A 146 -1.44 -18.65 -7.63
CA ARG A 146 -2.19 -19.30 -6.54
C ARG A 146 -1.64 -18.94 -5.17
N ARG A 147 -0.31 -18.81 -5.05
CA ARG A 147 0.31 -18.37 -3.80
C ARG A 147 -0.09 -16.94 -3.45
N SER A 148 0.01 -16.00 -4.39
CA SER A 148 -0.42 -14.62 -4.15
C SER A 148 -1.91 -14.52 -3.81
N LEU A 149 -2.78 -15.27 -4.51
CA LEU A 149 -4.21 -15.34 -4.19
C LEU A 149 -4.46 -15.88 -2.77
N SER A 150 -3.72 -16.90 -2.35
CA SER A 150 -3.79 -17.45 -1.00
C SER A 150 -3.34 -16.44 0.05
N ASP A 151 -2.21 -15.76 -0.17
CA ASP A 151 -1.67 -14.78 0.77
C ASP A 151 -2.64 -13.58 0.90
N LEU A 152 -3.08 -13.03 -0.23
CA LEU A 152 -4.11 -11.97 -0.26
C LEU A 152 -5.48 -12.44 0.28
N GLY A 153 -5.75 -13.75 0.29
CA GLY A 153 -7.04 -14.33 0.61
C GLY A 153 -8.14 -13.86 -0.34
N LEU A 154 -7.85 -13.89 -1.64
CA LEU A 154 -8.74 -13.48 -2.73
C LEU A 154 -8.95 -14.63 -3.71
N GLU A 155 -10.09 -14.65 -4.39
CA GLU A 155 -10.38 -15.60 -5.47
C GLU A 155 -9.77 -15.17 -6.81
N TYR A 156 -9.62 -13.85 -7.00
CA TYR A 156 -9.03 -13.25 -8.19
C TYR A 156 -8.29 -11.94 -7.86
N VAL A 157 -7.37 -11.57 -8.75
CA VAL A 157 -6.74 -10.24 -8.81
C VAL A 157 -7.17 -9.54 -10.10
N ASP A 158 -7.24 -8.22 -10.06
CA ASP A 158 -7.70 -7.40 -11.18
C ASP A 158 -6.60 -7.25 -12.25
N LEU A 159 -5.33 -7.32 -11.82
CA LEU A 159 -4.19 -7.27 -12.71
C LEU A 159 -3.03 -8.13 -12.20
N PHE A 160 -2.46 -8.94 -13.09
CA PHE A 160 -1.27 -9.74 -12.84
C PHE A 160 -0.18 -9.42 -13.85
N LEU A 161 0.97 -8.93 -13.39
CA LEU A 161 2.05 -8.44 -14.25
C LEU A 161 3.31 -9.30 -14.13
N MET A 162 4.12 -9.36 -15.18
CA MET A 162 5.54 -9.74 -15.02
C MET A 162 6.27 -8.60 -14.31
N HIS A 163 6.95 -8.88 -13.19
CA HIS A 163 7.58 -7.82 -12.39
C HIS A 163 8.74 -7.17 -13.14
N PHE A 164 9.60 -7.97 -13.75
CA PHE A 164 10.67 -7.48 -14.65
C PHE A 164 10.75 -8.37 -15.90
N PRO A 165 11.24 -7.85 -17.04
CA PRO A 165 11.53 -8.66 -18.22
C PRO A 165 12.88 -9.40 -18.06
N LEU A 166 13.10 -10.02 -16.90
CA LEU A 166 14.32 -10.74 -16.55
C LEU A 166 13.96 -12.07 -15.89
N ALA A 167 14.30 -13.18 -16.55
CA ALA A 167 14.09 -14.52 -15.99
C ALA A 167 15.29 -14.93 -15.15
N GLN A 168 15.05 -15.22 -13.87
CA GLN A 168 16.04 -15.83 -12.99
C GLN A 168 15.78 -17.32 -12.90
N ARG A 169 16.85 -18.10 -12.70
CA ARG A 169 16.71 -19.54 -12.49
C ARG A 169 15.95 -19.77 -11.20
N PHE A 170 14.82 -20.47 -11.28
CA PHE A 170 14.23 -21.09 -10.10
C PHE A 170 15.20 -22.17 -9.63
N ALA A 171 15.87 -21.94 -8.52
CA ALA A 171 16.74 -22.92 -7.91
C ALA A 171 16.29 -23.12 -6.47
N LEU A 172 15.74 -24.30 -6.19
CA LEU A 172 15.57 -24.68 -4.79
C LEU A 172 16.95 -24.82 -4.17
N LEU A 173 17.06 -24.61 -2.85
CA LEU A 173 18.30 -24.88 -2.13
C LEU A 173 18.85 -26.27 -2.48
N ARG A 174 17.97 -27.28 -2.56
CA ARG A 174 18.32 -28.63 -3.02
C ARG A 174 18.99 -28.65 -4.40
N ASP A 175 18.50 -27.89 -5.36
CA ASP A 175 19.01 -27.89 -6.73
C ASP A 175 20.35 -27.15 -6.81
N LEU A 176 20.53 -26.09 -6.00
CA LEU A 176 21.82 -25.45 -5.79
C LEU A 176 22.82 -26.43 -5.17
N LEU A 177 22.43 -27.14 -4.11
CA LEU A 177 23.24 -28.15 -3.43
C LEU A 177 23.60 -29.32 -4.35
N ALA A 178 22.68 -29.77 -5.19
CA ALA A 178 22.94 -30.82 -6.17
C ALA A 178 23.94 -30.40 -7.26
N SER A 179 24.02 -29.11 -7.55
CA SER A 179 24.99 -28.54 -8.51
C SER A 179 26.27 -28.03 -7.85
N ALA A 180 26.33 -28.00 -6.52
CA ALA A 180 27.46 -27.48 -5.79
C ALA A 180 28.62 -28.48 -5.86
N THR A 181 29.72 -28.06 -6.46
CA THR A 181 30.98 -28.83 -6.48
C THR A 181 31.71 -28.80 -5.14
N GLN A 182 31.30 -27.92 -4.22
CA GLN A 182 31.80 -27.81 -2.87
C GLN A 182 30.64 -28.00 -1.89
N PRO A 183 30.81 -28.78 -0.81
CA PRO A 183 29.77 -28.91 0.20
C PRO A 183 29.49 -27.53 0.84
N PRO A 184 28.21 -27.20 1.10
CA PRO A 184 27.85 -25.95 1.75
C PRO A 184 28.48 -25.90 3.15
N SER A 185 29.33 -24.90 3.40
CA SER A 185 29.86 -24.63 4.73
C SER A 185 28.83 -23.84 5.54
N VAL A 186 28.48 -24.33 6.73
CA VAL A 186 27.54 -23.69 7.64
C VAL A 186 28.28 -23.35 8.93
N GLU A 187 28.10 -22.13 9.42
CA GLU A 187 28.63 -21.71 10.72
C GLU A 187 27.92 -22.45 11.86
N LEU A 188 28.70 -23.14 12.70
CA LEU A 188 28.23 -23.86 13.88
C LEU A 188 29.08 -23.50 15.11
N HIS A 189 28.41 -23.01 16.15
CA HIS A 189 29.01 -22.72 17.45
C HIS A 189 27.95 -22.85 18.56
N PRO A 190 28.31 -22.83 19.87
CA PRO A 190 27.35 -23.02 20.96
C PRO A 190 26.11 -22.12 20.94
N TYR A 191 26.22 -20.93 20.33
CA TYR A 191 25.12 -19.97 20.18
C TYR A 191 24.35 -20.09 18.85
N ASN A 192 24.86 -20.84 17.87
CA ASN A 192 24.22 -21.07 16.56
C ASN A 192 24.35 -22.55 16.15
N GLN A 193 23.59 -23.41 16.82
CA GLN A 193 23.73 -24.87 16.66
C GLN A 193 22.94 -25.47 15.49
N GLN A 194 21.97 -24.74 14.93
CA GLN A 194 21.15 -25.11 13.77
C GLN A 194 20.72 -26.61 13.73
N PRO A 195 20.09 -27.16 14.78
CA PRO A 195 19.96 -28.62 14.94
C PRO A 195 19.10 -29.31 13.88
N LYS A 196 18.13 -28.58 13.28
CA LYS A 196 17.32 -29.09 12.16
C LYS A 196 18.16 -29.26 10.88
N LEU A 197 19.04 -28.30 10.62
CA LEU A 197 19.91 -28.30 9.46
C LEU A 197 20.98 -29.39 9.57
N VAL A 198 21.56 -29.56 10.76
CA VAL A 198 22.52 -30.65 11.04
C VAL A 198 21.88 -32.03 10.82
N ARG A 199 20.66 -32.24 11.31
CA ARG A 199 19.92 -33.51 11.08
C ARG A 199 19.63 -33.75 9.60
N PHE A 200 19.18 -32.71 8.89
CA PHE A 200 18.89 -32.79 7.46
C PHE A 200 20.16 -33.14 6.65
N ALA A 201 21.27 -32.46 6.93
CA ALA A 201 22.56 -32.70 6.29
C ALA A 201 23.08 -34.12 6.53
N ALA A 202 22.99 -34.61 7.78
CA ALA A 202 23.39 -35.97 8.14
C ALA A 202 22.54 -37.05 7.43
N GLN A 203 21.22 -36.83 7.30
CA GLN A 203 20.31 -37.76 6.62
C GLN A 203 20.56 -37.88 5.12
N HIS A 204 21.13 -36.84 4.50
CA HIS A 204 21.31 -36.75 3.05
C HIS A 204 22.77 -36.84 2.61
N GLY A 205 23.69 -37.21 3.51
CA GLY A 205 25.10 -37.43 3.18
C GLY A 205 25.85 -36.16 2.74
N ILE A 206 25.44 -34.99 3.24
CA ILE A 206 26.13 -33.71 2.96
C ILE A 206 27.35 -33.64 3.89
N ALA A 207 28.46 -34.21 3.41
CA ALA A 207 29.72 -34.34 4.13
C ALA A 207 30.52 -33.03 4.08
N ASP A 208 30.36 -32.17 5.09
CA ASP A 208 31.43 -31.38 5.73
C ASP A 208 30.80 -30.28 6.61
N LEU A 209 30.38 -30.67 7.82
CA LEU A 209 30.21 -29.72 8.90
C LEU A 209 31.58 -29.59 9.57
N ALA A 210 32.33 -28.56 9.19
CA ALA A 210 33.63 -28.28 9.79
C ALA A 210 33.50 -28.16 11.33
N PRO A 211 34.51 -28.60 12.12
CA PRO A 211 34.50 -28.44 13.57
C PRO A 211 34.39 -26.95 13.96
N PRO A 212 33.86 -26.64 15.16
CA PRO A 212 33.52 -25.27 15.55
C PRO A 212 34.73 -24.35 15.38
N SER A 213 34.65 -23.45 14.40
CA SER A 213 35.61 -22.37 14.25
C SER A 213 35.41 -21.41 15.42
N LEU A 214 36.45 -21.20 16.23
CA LEU A 214 36.50 -20.11 17.18
C LEU A 214 36.23 -18.79 16.43
N HIS A 215 35.26 -18.04 16.93
CA HIS A 215 34.70 -16.82 16.36
C HIS A 215 35.77 -15.77 15.95
N SER A 216 35.44 -14.93 14.95
CA SER A 216 36.14 -13.66 14.69
C SER A 216 35.80 -12.66 15.80
N PRO A 217 36.77 -11.92 16.37
CA PRO A 217 36.56 -11.10 17.57
C PRO A 217 35.87 -9.74 17.29
N ASP A 218 34.76 -9.72 16.55
CA ASP A 218 34.04 -8.49 16.20
C ASP A 218 32.61 -8.49 16.74
N VAL A 219 32.50 -8.49 18.07
CA VAL A 219 31.34 -7.92 18.79
C VAL A 219 31.91 -7.14 19.97
N ILE A 220 32.06 -5.83 19.80
CA ILE A 220 32.20 -4.86 20.90
C ILE A 220 30.77 -4.51 21.33
N ASP A 221 30.52 -4.69 22.63
CA ASP A 221 29.41 -4.25 23.49
C ASP A 221 28.19 -3.55 22.86
#